data_AF-A0A9D8U4T4-F1
#
_entry.id   AF-A0A9D8U4T4-F1
#
_cell.length_a   1.000
_cell.length_b   1.000
_cell.length_c   1.000
_cell.angle_alpha   90.00
_cell.angle_beta   90.00
_cell.angle_gamma   90.00
#
_symmetry.space_group_name_H-M   'P 1'
#
loop_
_entity.id
_entity.type
_entity.pdbx_description
1 polymer ?
#
loop_
_entity_poly.entity_id
_entity_poly.type
_entity_poly.pdbx_seq_one_letter_code
_entity_poly.pdbx_strand_id
1 'polypeptide(L)'
;MRHFVQSIFVAAALFLPSAGSSAQESQTAWQDHQGMLETRIIAASSNVSAGFPGQLGEADQGAMLLAWEATLKDGWKTYWRSPGEAGLPVRVFLDGEQLDILYPFPERFELFGLETYGYSKQVTIPFEVPSKAGRYTFNADFMVCKDICVPFNAAYDISVDPELSGTIVTDTRIKNALDTVPQRFEAGNVDLTVTSVSFAGKPGHQNLIVEATADMPLSKSDLLAELDTTTQFHSPKMRILPDGRSVRYVLPVMSTQKNLDLAGKRVRLTLADGRGNAIDRFFDLPSR
;
A
#
# COMPACT_ATOMS: atom_id res chain seq x y z
N MET A 1 73.07 -49.74 -5.92
CA MET A 1 72.01 -49.74 -4.88
C MET A 1 72.16 -48.50 -4.01
N ARG A 2 71.38 -47.45 -4.26
CA ARG A 2 71.19 -46.33 -3.36
C ARG A 2 69.79 -45.78 -3.64
N HIS A 3 68.89 -46.07 -2.70
CA HIS A 3 67.46 -45.84 -2.83
C HIS A 3 67.14 -44.34 -2.75
N PHE A 4 66.36 -43.87 -3.72
CA PHE A 4 65.72 -42.56 -3.74
C PHE A 4 64.46 -42.66 -2.87
N VAL A 5 64.42 -42.00 -1.72
CA VAL A 5 63.19 -41.88 -0.90
C VAL A 5 62.57 -40.54 -1.23
N GLN A 6 61.50 -40.56 -2.02
CA GLN A 6 60.73 -39.40 -2.41
C GLN A 6 59.62 -39.23 -1.37
N SER A 7 59.80 -38.28 -0.45
CA SER A 7 58.80 -37.96 0.57
C SER A 7 57.58 -37.30 -0.08
N ILE A 8 56.47 -38.03 -0.14
CA ILE A 8 55.16 -37.52 -0.55
C ILE A 8 54.56 -36.77 0.65
N PHE A 9 54.49 -35.44 0.57
CA PHE A 9 53.69 -34.63 1.48
C PHE A 9 52.22 -34.70 1.04
N VAL A 10 51.39 -35.45 1.79
CA VAL A 10 49.93 -35.39 1.65
C VAL A 10 49.45 -34.16 2.42
N ALA A 11 49.12 -33.09 1.72
CA ALA A 11 48.44 -31.94 2.30
C ALA A 11 46.98 -32.32 2.57
N ALA A 12 46.64 -32.58 3.83
CA ALA A 12 45.26 -32.74 4.27
C ALA A 12 44.56 -31.38 4.16
N ALA A 13 43.76 -31.17 3.11
CA ALA A 13 42.87 -30.03 3.01
C ALA A 13 41.78 -30.17 4.08
N LEU A 14 41.94 -29.44 5.19
CA LEU A 14 40.89 -29.24 6.18
C LEU A 14 39.77 -28.44 5.51
N PHE A 15 38.73 -29.14 5.06
CA PHE A 15 37.44 -28.51 4.76
C PHE A 15 36.87 -28.02 6.08
N LEU A 16 37.12 -26.74 6.38
CA LEU A 16 36.34 -26.01 7.37
C LEU A 16 34.91 -25.93 6.81
N PRO A 17 33.89 -26.50 7.47
CA PRO A 17 32.52 -26.19 7.13
C PRO A 17 32.37 -24.69 7.35
N SER A 18 32.18 -23.94 6.27
CA SER A 18 31.71 -22.57 6.34
C SER A 18 30.41 -22.61 7.11
N ALA A 19 30.44 -22.20 8.38
CA ALA A 19 29.25 -21.88 9.14
C ALA A 19 28.52 -20.83 8.29
N GLY A 20 27.45 -21.27 7.62
CA GLY A 20 26.55 -20.36 6.94
C GLY A 20 26.09 -19.38 8.01
N SER A 21 26.48 -18.11 7.85
CA SER A 21 25.91 -17.04 8.63
C SER A 21 24.41 -17.11 8.40
N SER A 22 23.65 -17.64 9.36
CA SER A 22 22.20 -17.61 9.32
C SER A 22 21.79 -16.17 9.51
N ALA A 23 21.87 -15.38 8.43
CA ALA A 23 21.17 -14.12 8.37
C ALA A 23 19.70 -14.45 8.64
N GLN A 24 19.15 -13.93 9.73
CA GLN A 24 17.70 -13.92 10.00
C GLN A 24 17.02 -13.43 8.71
N GLU A 25 16.33 -14.33 8.00
CA GLU A 25 15.60 -13.96 6.79
C GLU A 25 14.32 -13.22 7.20
N SER A 26 14.45 -11.93 7.50
CA SER A 26 13.32 -11.01 7.67
C SER A 26 12.63 -10.69 6.33
N GLN A 27 12.84 -11.52 5.31
CA GLN A 27 12.25 -11.40 3.99
C GLN A 27 12.25 -12.73 3.26
N THR A 28 11.28 -12.96 2.39
CA THR A 28 11.29 -14.10 1.48
C THR A 28 12.18 -13.84 0.27
N ALA A 29 12.54 -14.90 -0.46
CA ALA A 29 13.08 -14.77 -1.79
C ALA A 29 12.08 -14.06 -2.73
N TRP A 30 12.60 -13.41 -3.77
CA TRP A 30 11.78 -12.87 -4.84
C TRP A 30 11.11 -14.01 -5.63
N GLN A 31 9.84 -13.83 -5.95
CA GLN A 31 9.08 -14.68 -6.85
C GLN A 31 8.81 -13.93 -8.14
N ASP A 32 9.24 -14.48 -9.28
CA ASP A 32 8.95 -13.91 -10.61
C ASP A 32 7.56 -14.34 -11.09
N HIS A 33 6.79 -13.37 -11.57
CA HIS A 33 5.45 -13.59 -12.10
C HIS A 33 5.48 -13.35 -13.61
N GLN A 34 6.01 -14.34 -14.33
CA GLN A 34 6.09 -14.39 -15.79
C GLN A 34 6.82 -13.19 -16.41
N GLY A 35 7.85 -12.68 -15.73
CA GLY A 35 8.61 -11.51 -16.16
C GLY A 35 7.84 -10.19 -16.16
N MET A 36 6.65 -10.11 -15.55
CA MET A 36 5.86 -8.87 -15.46
C MET A 36 6.22 -8.07 -14.22
N LEU A 37 6.42 -8.77 -13.11
CA LEU A 37 6.86 -8.25 -11.83
C LEU A 37 7.52 -9.35 -11.00
N GLU A 38 8.27 -8.94 -9.99
CA GLU A 38 8.80 -9.80 -8.94
C GLU A 38 8.22 -9.34 -7.60
N THR A 39 7.87 -10.28 -6.72
CA THR A 39 7.27 -9.98 -5.41
C THR A 39 7.95 -10.74 -4.27
N ARG A 40 7.84 -10.22 -3.04
CA ARG A 40 8.23 -10.92 -1.81
C ARG A 40 7.50 -10.34 -0.60
N ILE A 41 7.60 -11.04 0.53
CA ILE A 41 7.24 -10.48 1.84
C ILE A 41 8.52 -10.01 2.54
N ILE A 42 8.47 -8.84 3.16
CA ILE A 42 9.50 -8.30 4.05
C ILE A 42 8.89 -8.04 5.43
N ALA A 43 9.66 -8.22 6.50
CA ALA A 43 9.24 -8.03 7.88
C ALA A 43 10.12 -6.98 8.56
N ALA A 44 9.49 -6.08 9.31
CA ALA A 44 10.17 -5.13 10.18
C ALA A 44 10.09 -5.60 11.64
N SER A 45 11.14 -5.23 12.37
CA SER A 45 11.15 -5.29 13.82
C SER A 45 10.31 -4.17 14.40
N SER A 46 9.11 -4.46 14.91
CA SER A 46 8.32 -3.47 15.65
C SER A 46 7.27 -4.15 16.52
N ASN A 47 6.96 -3.52 17.66
CA ASN A 47 5.72 -3.77 18.41
C ASN A 47 4.72 -2.60 18.25
N VAL A 48 4.82 -1.86 17.14
CA VAL A 48 4.03 -0.64 16.89
C VAL A 48 2.93 -0.93 15.89
N SER A 49 1.69 -0.62 16.24
CA SER A 49 0.61 -0.49 15.27
C SER A 49 0.73 0.87 14.59
N ALA A 50 0.81 0.88 13.26
CA ALA A 50 1.01 2.07 12.42
C ALA A 50 -0.28 2.54 11.72
N GLY A 51 -1.36 1.74 11.74
CA GLY A 51 -2.61 2.18 11.14
C GLY A 51 -3.86 1.39 11.51
N PHE A 52 -3.77 0.48 12.48
CA PHE A 52 -4.91 -0.29 12.98
C PHE A 52 -4.99 -0.33 14.51
N PRO A 53 -5.04 0.83 15.20
CA PRO A 53 -5.10 0.85 16.66
C PRO A 53 -6.29 0.02 17.17
N GLY A 54 -6.02 -0.96 18.03
CA GLY A 54 -7.04 -1.79 18.67
C GLY A 54 -7.64 -2.91 17.82
N GLN A 55 -7.27 -3.05 16.53
CA GLN A 55 -7.85 -4.08 15.66
C GLN A 55 -7.28 -5.49 15.91
N LEU A 56 -6.03 -5.56 16.39
CA LEU A 56 -5.37 -6.81 16.76
C LEU A 56 -5.61 -7.22 18.24
N GLY A 57 -6.58 -6.57 18.91
CA GLY A 57 -7.00 -6.84 20.28
C GLY A 57 -6.18 -6.11 21.35
N GLU A 58 -6.86 -5.61 22.38
CA GLU A 58 -6.22 -5.17 23.63
C GLU A 58 -5.78 -6.40 24.46
N ALA A 59 -4.60 -6.96 24.21
CA ALA A 59 -3.96 -7.88 25.19
C ALA A 59 -2.49 -8.16 24.83
N ASP A 60 -1.56 -7.50 25.54
CA ASP A 60 -0.16 -7.91 25.81
C ASP A 60 0.82 -8.26 24.65
N GLN A 61 0.35 -8.46 23.41
CA GLN A 61 1.17 -8.89 22.27
C GLN A 61 1.12 -7.78 21.22
N GLY A 62 2.23 -7.05 21.03
CA GLY A 62 2.30 -5.94 20.08
C GLY A 62 1.94 -6.33 18.64
N ALA A 63 1.93 -5.34 17.75
CA ALA A 63 1.76 -5.59 16.32
C ALA A 63 3.11 -5.61 15.61
N MET A 64 3.31 -6.60 14.74
CA MET A 64 4.47 -6.69 13.85
C MET A 64 4.11 -6.21 12.45
N LEU A 65 4.96 -5.35 11.90
CA LEU A 65 4.79 -4.80 10.56
C LEU A 65 5.49 -5.68 9.52
N LEU A 66 4.74 -6.08 8.51
CA LEU A 66 5.27 -6.70 7.30
C LEU A 66 4.82 -5.89 6.09
N ALA A 67 5.37 -6.21 4.92
CA ALA A 67 4.89 -5.65 3.68
C ALA A 67 4.99 -6.63 2.53
N TRP A 68 4.04 -6.51 1.60
CA TRP A 68 4.15 -7.08 0.27
C TRP A 68 4.94 -6.09 -0.59
N GLU A 69 6.14 -6.49 -0.99
CA GLU A 69 7.01 -5.69 -1.85
C GLU A 69 6.95 -6.22 -3.28
N ALA A 70 6.80 -5.32 -4.23
CA ALA A 70 6.76 -5.65 -5.65
C ALA A 70 7.67 -4.71 -6.46
N THR A 71 8.36 -5.28 -7.44
CA THR A 71 9.08 -4.54 -8.49
C THR A 71 8.49 -4.91 -9.85
N LEU A 72 8.02 -3.93 -10.60
CA LEU A 72 7.28 -4.11 -11.85
C LEU A 72 8.17 -3.74 -13.03
N LYS A 73 8.13 -4.54 -14.11
CA LYS A 73 8.81 -4.17 -15.36
C LYS A 73 8.13 -2.96 -16.01
N ASP A 74 8.86 -2.28 -16.88
CA ASP A 74 8.39 -1.05 -17.54
C ASP A 74 7.04 -1.22 -18.25
N GLY A 75 6.13 -0.30 -17.93
CA GLY A 75 4.77 -0.24 -18.47
C GLY A 75 3.73 -1.05 -17.68
N TRP A 76 4.16 -2.06 -16.91
CA TRP A 76 3.26 -2.85 -16.07
C TRP A 76 2.88 -2.11 -14.78
N LYS A 77 1.65 -2.36 -14.34
CA LYS A 77 1.04 -1.71 -13.18
C LYS A 77 0.30 -2.73 -12.34
N THR A 78 0.31 -2.56 -11.02
CA THR A 78 -0.58 -3.27 -10.08
C THR A 78 -1.55 -2.27 -9.45
N TYR A 79 -2.61 -2.75 -8.82
CA TYR A 79 -3.73 -1.91 -8.45
C TYR A 79 -3.73 -1.46 -6.98
N TRP A 80 -4.29 -0.27 -6.78
CA TRP A 80 -4.70 0.23 -5.49
C TRP A 80 -6.00 -0.42 -5.02
N ARG A 81 -6.41 -0.21 -3.77
CA ARG A 81 -7.58 -0.83 -3.13
C ARG A 81 -8.89 -0.64 -3.91
N SER A 82 -9.02 0.48 -4.60
CA SER A 82 -10.10 0.78 -5.55
C SER A 82 -9.53 0.73 -6.97
N PRO A 83 -9.50 -0.46 -7.61
CA PRO A 83 -8.77 -0.67 -8.86
C PRO A 83 -9.47 -0.10 -10.10
N GLY A 84 -10.68 0.47 -9.96
CA GLY A 84 -11.59 0.73 -11.07
C GLY A 84 -12.32 -0.53 -11.52
N GLU A 85 -12.98 -0.48 -12.69
CA GLU A 85 -13.90 -1.52 -13.15
C GLU A 85 -13.24 -2.88 -13.44
N ALA A 86 -11.99 -2.87 -13.92
CA ALA A 86 -11.36 -4.04 -14.53
C ALA A 86 -10.19 -4.64 -13.72
N GLY A 87 -9.82 -4.04 -12.59
CA GLY A 87 -8.64 -4.49 -11.83
C GLY A 87 -8.98 -5.28 -10.57
N LEU A 88 -7.95 -5.92 -10.01
CA LEU A 88 -7.99 -6.61 -8.72
C LEU A 88 -6.92 -6.00 -7.81
N PRO A 89 -7.28 -5.48 -6.63
CA PRO A 89 -6.32 -4.89 -5.71
C PRO A 89 -5.43 -5.98 -5.11
N VAL A 90 -4.28 -5.56 -4.56
CA VAL A 90 -3.42 -6.46 -3.78
C VAL A 90 -4.13 -6.82 -2.48
N ARG A 91 -4.45 -8.09 -2.27
CA ARG A 91 -5.00 -8.63 -1.01
C ARG A 91 -4.04 -9.63 -0.44
N VAL A 92 -3.82 -9.58 0.87
CA VAL A 92 -2.95 -10.50 1.59
C VAL A 92 -3.81 -11.25 2.60
N PHE A 93 -3.57 -12.55 2.71
CA PHE A 93 -4.31 -13.45 3.57
C PHE A 93 -3.35 -14.20 4.48
N LEU A 94 -3.72 -14.37 5.74
CA LEU A 94 -3.05 -15.21 6.71
C LEU A 94 -4.07 -16.26 7.18
N ASP A 95 -3.71 -17.55 7.09
CA ASP A 95 -4.60 -18.66 7.47
C ASP A 95 -6.00 -18.63 6.83
N GLY A 96 -6.10 -18.04 5.63
CA GLY A 96 -7.35 -17.88 4.87
C GLY A 96 -8.15 -16.62 5.21
N GLU A 97 -7.75 -15.86 6.23
CA GLU A 97 -8.37 -14.59 6.61
C GLU A 97 -7.67 -13.43 5.89
N GLN A 98 -8.44 -12.54 5.28
CA GLN A 98 -7.89 -11.37 4.62
C GLN A 98 -7.40 -10.36 5.66
N LEU A 99 -6.13 -9.97 5.56
CA LEU A 99 -5.54 -8.95 6.40
C LEU A 99 -5.97 -7.56 5.94
N ASP A 100 -6.03 -6.63 6.90
CA ASP A 100 -6.12 -5.22 6.56
C ASP A 100 -4.78 -4.68 6.07
N ILE A 101 -4.87 -3.85 5.03
CA ILE A 101 -3.72 -3.34 4.32
C ILE A 101 -3.63 -1.82 4.44
N LEU A 102 -2.40 -1.36 4.69
CA LEU A 102 -2.01 0.04 4.70
C LEU A 102 -1.56 0.42 3.30
N TYR A 103 -2.50 0.68 2.40
CA TYR A 103 -2.17 1.09 1.04
C TYR A 103 -1.48 2.46 1.03
N PRO A 104 -0.26 2.57 0.44
CA PRO A 104 0.29 3.85 0.03
C PRO A 104 -0.68 4.67 -0.84
N PHE A 105 -0.51 5.98 -0.88
CA PHE A 105 -1.23 6.84 -1.82
C PHE A 105 -0.85 6.44 -3.25
N PRO A 106 -1.82 6.16 -4.14
CA PRO A 106 -1.53 5.60 -5.46
C PRO A 106 -1.22 6.69 -6.50
N GLU A 107 -0.74 6.24 -7.65
CA GLU A 107 -0.70 7.02 -8.88
C GLU A 107 -2.01 6.85 -9.68
N ARG A 108 -2.37 7.87 -10.46
CA ARG A 108 -3.43 7.77 -11.48
C ARG A 108 -2.85 7.29 -12.81
N PHE A 109 -3.55 6.35 -13.44
CA PHE A 109 -3.22 5.89 -14.79
C PHE A 109 -4.47 5.77 -15.63
N GLU A 110 -4.29 5.72 -16.94
CA GLU A 110 -5.33 5.30 -17.87
C GLU A 110 -5.00 3.90 -18.39
N LEU A 111 -5.95 2.98 -18.27
CA LEU A 111 -5.90 1.64 -18.86
C LEU A 111 -7.18 1.42 -19.66
N PHE A 112 -7.05 1.10 -20.95
CA PHE A 112 -8.19 0.90 -21.86
C PHE A 112 -9.18 2.07 -21.91
N GLY A 113 -8.69 3.31 -21.77
CA GLY A 113 -9.55 4.51 -21.74
C GLY A 113 -10.30 4.72 -20.42
N LEU A 114 -9.99 3.91 -19.40
CA LEU A 114 -10.56 4.01 -18.06
C LEU A 114 -9.49 4.53 -17.09
N GLU A 115 -9.87 5.51 -16.27
CA GLU A 115 -9.02 5.97 -15.19
C GLU A 115 -8.95 4.90 -14.09
N THR A 116 -7.73 4.59 -13.67
CA THR A 116 -7.43 3.58 -12.64
C THR A 116 -6.40 4.12 -11.67
N TYR A 117 -6.35 3.51 -10.49
CA TYR A 117 -5.43 3.86 -9.42
C TYR A 117 -4.54 2.67 -9.10
N GLY A 118 -3.24 2.92 -8.98
CA GLY A 118 -2.32 1.83 -8.70
C GLY A 118 -0.90 2.28 -8.53
N TYR A 119 0.01 1.38 -8.89
CA TYR A 119 1.44 1.56 -8.72
C TYR A 119 2.20 1.05 -9.94
N SER A 120 3.31 1.71 -10.25
CA SER A 120 4.24 1.32 -11.30
C SER A 120 5.66 1.24 -10.74
N LYS A 121 6.56 0.52 -11.42
CA LYS A 121 7.99 0.34 -11.07
C LYS A 121 8.25 -0.37 -9.73
N GLN A 122 7.82 0.18 -8.60
CA GLN A 122 7.99 -0.42 -7.28
C GLN A 122 6.86 0.01 -6.35
N VAL A 123 6.40 -0.90 -5.50
CA VAL A 123 5.54 -0.58 -4.38
C VAL A 123 5.84 -1.51 -3.20
N THR A 124 5.80 -0.95 -2.00
CA THR A 124 5.84 -1.68 -0.74
C THR A 124 4.51 -1.41 -0.04
N ILE A 125 3.73 -2.44 0.24
CA ILE A 125 2.38 -2.34 0.79
C ILE A 125 2.37 -2.96 2.19
N PRO A 126 2.40 -2.13 3.26
CA PRO A 126 2.44 -2.63 4.62
C PRO A 126 1.12 -3.27 5.10
N PHE A 127 1.24 -4.22 6.00
CA PHE A 127 0.15 -4.83 6.75
C PHE A 127 0.65 -5.24 8.15
N GLU A 128 -0.28 -5.46 9.07
CA GLU A 128 0.04 -5.82 10.46
C GLU A 128 -0.39 -7.27 10.75
N VAL A 129 0.40 -7.95 11.58
CA VAL A 129 0.06 -9.27 12.15
C VAL A 129 0.37 -9.27 13.65
N PRO A 130 -0.19 -10.20 14.43
CA PRO A 130 0.19 -10.37 15.84
C PRO A 130 1.71 -10.60 15.96
N SER A 131 2.39 -9.88 16.86
CA SER A 131 3.83 -10.00 17.13
C SER A 131 4.13 -11.30 17.89
N LYS A 132 4.17 -12.40 17.15
CA LYS A 132 4.44 -13.75 17.66
C LYS A 132 5.58 -14.39 16.88
N ALA A 133 6.41 -15.15 17.58
CA ALA A 133 7.44 -15.94 16.93
C ALA A 133 6.81 -17.03 16.08
N GLY A 134 7.40 -17.26 14.92
CA GLY A 134 7.16 -18.47 14.18
C GLY A 134 7.16 -18.28 12.69
N ARG A 135 6.69 -19.32 12.02
CA ARG A 135 6.52 -19.35 10.59
C ARG A 135 5.12 -18.88 10.24
N TYR A 136 5.05 -17.93 9.32
CA TYR A 136 3.81 -17.43 8.74
C TYR A 136 3.75 -17.85 7.28
N THR A 137 2.57 -18.29 6.84
CA THR A 137 2.27 -18.54 5.43
C THR A 137 1.24 -17.53 4.97
N PHE A 138 1.67 -16.63 4.10
CA PHE A 138 0.79 -15.63 3.49
C PHE A 138 0.38 -16.06 2.09
N ASN A 139 -0.87 -15.81 1.73
CA ASN A 139 -1.29 -15.84 0.33
C ASN A 139 -1.54 -14.41 -0.12
N ALA A 140 -1.18 -14.06 -1.35
CA ALA A 140 -1.52 -12.78 -1.93
C ALA A 140 -2.22 -12.96 -3.27
N ASP A 141 -3.37 -12.30 -3.41
CA ASP A 141 -4.08 -12.13 -4.67
C ASP A 141 -3.78 -10.73 -5.21
N PHE A 142 -3.38 -10.63 -6.46
CA PHE A 142 -3.13 -9.35 -7.12
C PHE A 142 -3.29 -9.50 -8.62
N MET A 143 -3.51 -8.39 -9.32
CA MET A 143 -3.53 -8.38 -10.78
C MET A 143 -2.54 -7.36 -11.29
N VAL A 144 -1.89 -7.70 -12.39
CA VAL A 144 -0.93 -6.81 -13.05
C VAL A 144 -1.39 -6.57 -14.47
N CYS A 145 -1.35 -5.30 -14.89
CA CYS A 145 -1.90 -4.88 -16.14
C CYS A 145 -0.99 -3.95 -16.94
N LYS A 146 -0.99 -4.16 -18.25
CA LYS A 146 -0.41 -3.28 -19.28
C LYS A 146 -1.36 -3.25 -20.47
N ASP A 147 -1.09 -4.03 -21.51
CA ASP A 147 -1.97 -4.22 -22.67
C ASP A 147 -2.97 -5.36 -22.45
N ILE A 148 -2.69 -6.19 -21.45
CA ILE A 148 -3.54 -7.24 -20.91
C ILE A 148 -3.50 -7.15 -19.39
N CYS A 149 -4.53 -7.63 -18.71
CA CYS A 149 -4.51 -7.78 -17.25
C CYS A 149 -4.46 -9.26 -16.87
N VAL A 150 -3.51 -9.62 -16.01
CA VAL A 150 -3.25 -11.01 -15.60
C VAL A 150 -3.35 -11.11 -14.08
N PRO A 151 -4.28 -11.92 -13.53
CA PRO A 151 -4.36 -12.17 -12.10
C PRO A 151 -3.30 -13.20 -11.68
N PHE A 152 -2.77 -13.02 -10.47
CA PHE A 152 -1.84 -13.92 -9.82
C PHE A 152 -2.31 -14.23 -8.40
N ASN A 153 -2.02 -15.46 -7.97
CA ASN A 153 -2.08 -15.90 -6.59
C ASN A 153 -0.69 -16.42 -6.23
N ALA A 154 -0.13 -15.97 -5.12
CA ALA A 154 1.22 -16.32 -4.69
C ALA A 154 1.25 -16.63 -3.19
N ALA A 155 1.96 -17.69 -2.81
CA ALA A 155 2.16 -18.08 -1.42
C ALA A 155 3.58 -17.71 -0.97
N TYR A 156 3.70 -17.16 0.24
CA TYR A 156 4.96 -16.73 0.82
C TYR A 156 5.12 -17.31 2.22
N ASP A 157 6.18 -18.08 2.40
CA ASP A 157 6.60 -18.59 3.70
C ASP A 157 7.71 -17.71 4.27
N ILE A 158 7.47 -17.14 5.46
CA ILE A 158 8.47 -16.35 6.18
C ILE A 158 8.57 -16.84 7.62
N SER A 159 9.80 -16.98 8.10
CA SER A 159 10.07 -17.24 9.52
C SER A 159 10.40 -15.92 10.19
N VAL A 160 9.62 -15.54 11.18
CA VAL A 160 9.87 -14.31 11.94
C VAL A 160 10.24 -14.65 13.37
N ASP A 161 11.37 -14.09 13.80
CA ASP A 161 11.88 -14.18 15.15
C ASP A 161 11.58 -12.87 15.88
N PRO A 162 10.77 -12.87 16.95
CA PRO A 162 10.36 -11.67 17.65
C PRO A 162 11.42 -11.33 18.70
N GLU A 163 12.68 -11.23 18.33
CA GLU A 163 13.67 -10.52 19.17
C GLU A 163 13.54 -8.99 19.01
N LEU A 164 12.31 -8.51 18.83
CA LEU A 164 12.03 -7.20 18.26
C LEU A 164 11.13 -6.40 19.19
N SER A 165 11.55 -6.30 20.46
CA SER A 165 10.96 -5.41 21.50
C SER A 165 11.26 -3.92 21.26
N GLY A 166 11.34 -3.50 20.00
CA GLY A 166 11.60 -2.13 19.59
C GLY A 166 10.31 -1.35 19.33
N THR A 167 10.28 -0.09 19.74
CA THR A 167 9.23 0.87 19.41
C THR A 167 9.48 1.60 18.08
N ILE A 168 10.47 1.16 17.30
CA ILE A 168 10.91 1.81 16.07
C ILE A 168 10.87 0.79 14.95
N VAL A 169 10.25 1.15 13.83
CA VAL A 169 10.29 0.38 12.58
C VAL A 169 11.72 0.41 12.03
N THR A 170 12.40 -0.74 12.03
CA THR A 170 13.81 -0.86 11.64
C THR A 170 14.02 -0.93 10.12
N ASP A 171 13.04 -1.48 9.39
CA ASP A 171 13.13 -1.61 7.94
C ASP A 171 12.80 -0.30 7.24
N THR A 172 13.79 0.27 6.53
CA THR A 172 13.63 1.55 5.83
C THR A 172 12.62 1.48 4.68
N ARG A 173 12.42 0.33 4.04
CA ARG A 173 11.43 0.17 2.96
C ARG A 173 10.02 0.24 3.52
N ILE A 174 9.77 -0.45 4.64
CA ILE A 174 8.48 -0.41 5.34
C ILE A 174 8.25 1.00 5.90
N LYS A 175 9.26 1.62 6.52
CA LYS A 175 9.16 3.00 7.01
C LYS A 175 8.79 3.98 5.90
N ASN A 176 9.51 3.97 4.79
CA ASN A 176 9.22 4.86 3.66
C ASN A 176 7.83 4.61 3.07
N ALA A 177 7.37 3.35 3.05
CA ALA A 177 6.03 3.03 2.63
C ALA A 177 4.98 3.64 3.57
N LEU A 178 5.15 3.48 4.89
CA LEU A 178 4.26 4.06 5.90
C LEU A 178 4.18 5.59 5.80
N ASP A 179 5.28 6.27 5.48
CA ASP A 179 5.29 7.73 5.26
C ASP A 179 4.40 8.16 4.08
N THR A 180 4.07 7.24 3.17
CA THR A 180 3.16 7.47 2.03
C THR A 180 1.76 6.91 2.23
N VAL A 181 1.51 6.21 3.34
CA VAL A 181 0.18 5.72 3.70
C VAL A 181 -0.66 6.91 4.18
N PRO A 182 -1.83 7.16 3.57
CA PRO A 182 -2.72 8.21 4.05
C PRO A 182 -3.12 7.95 5.50
N GLN A 183 -2.90 8.93 6.36
CA GLN A 183 -3.26 8.85 7.77
C GLN A 183 -4.77 8.64 7.86
N ARG A 184 -5.24 7.70 8.70
CA ARG A 184 -6.68 7.37 8.88
C ARG A 184 -7.31 7.93 10.15
N PHE A 185 -6.48 8.29 11.13
CA PHE A 185 -6.90 8.84 12.43
C PHE A 185 -6.31 10.22 12.65
N GLU A 186 -6.98 11.03 13.47
CA GLU A 186 -6.47 12.33 13.94
C GLU A 186 -5.31 12.09 14.91
N ALA A 187 -4.11 11.85 14.38
CA ALA A 187 -2.90 11.72 15.17
C ALA A 187 -2.09 13.02 15.07
N GLY A 188 -2.26 13.93 16.05
CA GLY A 188 -1.55 15.21 16.10
C GLY A 188 -2.15 16.30 15.20
N ASN A 189 -1.45 17.44 15.09
CA ASN A 189 -1.79 18.50 14.13
C ASN A 189 -1.68 17.92 12.73
N VAL A 190 -2.81 17.57 12.12
CA VAL A 190 -2.84 17.19 10.72
C VAL A 190 -2.80 18.48 9.91
N ASP A 191 -1.66 18.73 9.26
CA ASP A 191 -1.40 19.91 8.41
C ASP A 191 -2.31 20.01 7.17
N LEU A 192 -3.31 19.14 7.04
CA LEU A 192 -4.24 19.03 5.92
C LEU A 192 -5.64 18.68 6.42
N THR A 193 -6.62 19.54 6.16
CA THR A 193 -8.00 19.40 6.65
C THR A 193 -8.99 19.57 5.50
N VAL A 194 -9.96 18.66 5.38
CA VAL A 194 -11.13 18.86 4.50
C VAL A 194 -12.13 19.73 5.24
N THR A 195 -12.41 20.92 4.72
CA THR A 195 -13.28 21.92 5.34
C THR A 195 -14.72 21.84 4.86
N SER A 196 -14.95 21.31 3.65
CA SER A 196 -16.29 21.13 3.11
C SER A 196 -16.35 19.97 2.13
N VAL A 197 -17.46 19.22 2.18
CA VAL A 197 -17.83 18.21 1.18
C VAL A 197 -19.28 18.44 0.78
N SER A 198 -19.52 18.66 -0.51
CA SER A 198 -20.84 18.94 -1.06
C SER A 198 -20.97 18.39 -2.47
N PHE A 199 -22.12 18.55 -3.11
CA PHE A 199 -22.32 18.17 -4.50
C PHE A 199 -23.18 19.20 -5.23
N ALA A 200 -23.07 19.21 -6.56
CA ALA A 200 -23.88 20.07 -7.43
C ALA A 200 -24.31 19.32 -8.69
N GLY A 201 -25.46 19.70 -9.25
CA GLY A 201 -26.03 19.08 -10.45
C GLY A 201 -27.25 18.21 -10.16
N LYS A 202 -27.84 17.68 -11.23
CA LYS A 202 -29.03 16.79 -11.16
C LYS A 202 -28.58 15.34 -11.00
N PRO A 203 -29.39 14.46 -10.37
CA PRO A 203 -29.12 13.02 -10.30
C PRO A 203 -28.66 12.45 -11.65
N GLY A 204 -27.64 11.61 -11.63
CA GLY A 204 -26.98 11.06 -12.82
C GLY A 204 -25.95 11.98 -13.49
N HIS A 205 -25.89 13.27 -13.12
CA HIS A 205 -24.95 14.25 -13.66
C HIS A 205 -24.40 15.17 -12.56
N GLN A 206 -24.17 14.62 -11.37
CA GLN A 206 -23.63 15.37 -10.25
C GLN A 206 -22.10 15.47 -10.32
N ASN A 207 -21.59 16.53 -9.73
CA ASN A 207 -20.17 16.65 -9.38
C ASN A 207 -20.06 16.64 -7.86
N LEU A 208 -19.06 15.94 -7.34
CA LEU A 208 -18.61 16.08 -5.96
C LEU A 208 -17.72 17.32 -5.86
N ILE A 209 -17.95 18.14 -4.84
CA ILE A 209 -17.19 19.36 -4.56
C ILE A 209 -16.54 19.20 -3.19
N VAL A 210 -15.23 19.34 -3.15
CA VAL A 210 -14.46 19.23 -1.90
C VAL A 210 -13.60 20.47 -1.74
N GLU A 211 -13.62 21.06 -0.55
CA GLU A 211 -12.72 22.13 -0.15
C GLU A 211 -11.84 21.65 0.98
N ALA A 212 -10.57 22.02 0.91
CA ALA A 212 -9.58 21.64 1.90
C ALA A 212 -8.58 22.78 2.14
N THR A 213 -7.94 22.76 3.29
CA THR A 213 -6.91 23.71 3.71
C THR A 213 -5.69 22.96 4.22
N ALA A 214 -4.51 23.54 4.04
CA ALA A 214 -3.28 23.05 4.60
C ALA A 214 -2.48 24.15 5.30
N ASP A 215 -1.67 23.77 6.30
CA ASP A 215 -0.81 24.71 7.03
C ASP A 215 0.34 25.23 6.15
N MET A 216 0.83 24.36 5.26
CA MET A 216 1.85 24.68 4.27
C MET A 216 1.23 24.88 2.87
N PRO A 217 1.81 25.75 2.02
CA PRO A 217 1.28 25.96 0.67
C PRO A 217 1.20 24.67 -0.14
N LEU A 218 0.03 24.38 -0.70
CA LEU A 218 -0.24 23.19 -1.49
C LEU A 218 0.60 23.15 -2.77
N SER A 219 0.89 21.95 -3.26
CA SER A 219 1.67 21.72 -4.48
C SER A 219 0.88 20.83 -5.45
N LYS A 220 1.47 19.75 -5.98
CA LYS A 220 0.83 18.68 -6.77
C LYS A 220 -0.18 17.88 -5.93
N SER A 221 -1.12 18.58 -5.33
CA SER A 221 -2.16 18.02 -4.48
C SER A 221 -3.14 17.23 -5.34
N ASP A 222 -3.63 16.11 -4.81
CA ASP A 222 -4.58 15.24 -5.52
C ASP A 222 -5.61 14.68 -4.54
N LEU A 223 -6.81 14.40 -5.05
CA LEU A 223 -7.95 13.94 -4.29
C LEU A 223 -8.62 12.76 -4.99
N LEU A 224 -8.60 11.60 -4.34
CA LEU A 224 -9.34 10.41 -4.73
C LEU A 224 -10.64 10.36 -3.92
N ALA A 225 -11.72 9.89 -4.54
CA ALA A 225 -12.99 9.66 -3.87
C ALA A 225 -13.51 8.26 -4.18
N GLU A 226 -14.05 7.59 -3.17
CA GLU A 226 -14.66 6.27 -3.25
C GLU A 226 -16.06 6.35 -2.62
N LEU A 227 -17.06 5.72 -3.25
CA LEU A 227 -18.44 5.69 -2.75
C LEU A 227 -18.94 4.25 -2.60
N ASP A 228 -18.97 3.52 -3.72
CA ASP A 228 -19.37 2.12 -3.80
C ASP A 228 -18.67 1.46 -5.01
N THR A 229 -18.92 0.17 -5.23
CA THR A 229 -18.30 -0.61 -6.31
C THR A 229 -18.81 -0.26 -7.71
N THR A 230 -19.81 0.61 -7.83
CA THR A 230 -20.48 0.94 -9.10
C THR A 230 -20.34 2.41 -9.49
N THR A 231 -19.64 3.19 -8.68
CA THR A 231 -19.47 4.63 -8.83
C THR A 231 -18.00 4.97 -8.92
N GLN A 232 -17.64 5.70 -9.96
CA GLN A 232 -16.29 6.20 -10.21
C GLN A 232 -16.31 7.72 -10.18
N PHE A 233 -15.31 8.28 -9.52
CA PHE A 233 -15.02 9.71 -9.56
C PHE A 233 -13.82 9.91 -10.48
N HIS A 234 -13.98 10.77 -11.47
CA HIS A 234 -12.92 11.09 -12.42
C HIS A 234 -11.92 12.08 -11.81
N SER A 235 -10.77 12.24 -12.47
CA SER A 235 -9.77 13.24 -12.13
C SER A 235 -10.39 14.60 -11.75
N PRO A 236 -10.06 15.15 -10.57
CA PRO A 236 -10.62 16.41 -10.12
C PRO A 236 -10.15 17.57 -10.98
N LYS A 237 -11.06 18.49 -11.27
CA LYS A 237 -10.66 19.87 -11.58
C LYS A 237 -10.25 20.54 -10.28
N MET A 238 -8.95 20.70 -10.08
CA MET A 238 -8.36 21.34 -8.91
C MET A 238 -8.12 22.83 -9.14
N ARG A 239 -8.38 23.65 -8.12
CA ARG A 239 -7.97 25.05 -8.08
C ARG A 239 -7.45 25.42 -6.68
N ILE A 240 -6.16 25.67 -6.58
CA ILE A 240 -5.55 26.29 -5.40
C ILE A 240 -6.01 27.76 -5.34
N LEU A 241 -6.46 28.20 -4.18
CA LEU A 241 -6.94 29.57 -3.95
C LEU A 241 -5.75 30.55 -3.77
N PRO A 242 -5.98 31.87 -3.83
CA PRO A 242 -4.89 32.86 -3.80
C PRO A 242 -4.01 32.84 -2.54
N ASP A 243 -4.48 32.27 -1.43
CA ASP A 243 -3.70 32.09 -0.20
C ASP A 243 -2.62 30.98 -0.32
N GLY A 244 -2.66 30.19 -1.40
CA GLY A 244 -1.77 29.06 -1.65
C GLY A 244 -2.00 27.85 -0.74
N ARG A 245 -2.93 27.94 0.21
CA ARG A 245 -3.13 26.97 1.29
C ARG A 245 -4.52 26.34 1.26
N SER A 246 -5.47 27.00 0.61
CA SER A 246 -6.80 26.48 0.38
C SER A 246 -6.91 25.94 -1.03
N VAL A 247 -7.69 24.87 -1.21
CA VAL A 247 -7.92 24.23 -2.50
C VAL A 247 -9.36 23.81 -2.64
N ARG A 248 -9.88 23.92 -3.85
CA ARG A 248 -11.18 23.39 -4.24
C ARG A 248 -11.01 22.34 -5.33
N TYR A 249 -11.64 21.20 -5.13
CA TYR A 249 -11.76 20.11 -6.08
C TYR A 249 -13.19 19.99 -6.58
N VAL A 250 -13.33 19.69 -7.87
CA VAL A 250 -14.61 19.32 -8.48
C VAL A 250 -14.40 18.01 -9.24
N LEU A 251 -15.00 16.93 -8.75
CA LEU A 251 -14.89 15.59 -9.33
C LEU A 251 -16.18 15.25 -10.08
N PRO A 252 -16.11 15.01 -11.40
CA PRO A 252 -17.22 14.43 -12.14
C PRO A 252 -17.55 13.03 -11.63
N VAL A 253 -18.85 12.75 -11.45
CA VAL A 253 -19.31 11.42 -11.04
C VAL A 253 -19.80 10.66 -12.25
N MET A 254 -19.27 9.44 -12.43
CA MET A 254 -19.77 8.47 -13.38
C MET A 254 -20.20 7.21 -12.64
N SER A 255 -21.37 6.67 -12.98
CA SER A 255 -21.90 5.48 -12.33
C SER A 255 -22.68 4.65 -13.32
N THR A 256 -22.62 3.32 -13.13
CA THR A 256 -23.51 2.39 -13.84
C THR A 256 -24.93 2.43 -13.27
N GLN A 257 -25.12 2.99 -12.07
CA GLN A 257 -26.45 3.24 -11.50
C GLN A 257 -27.11 4.42 -12.23
N LYS A 258 -28.21 4.12 -12.93
CA LYS A 258 -29.03 5.15 -13.58
C LYS A 258 -29.57 6.13 -12.53
N ASN A 259 -29.37 7.42 -12.77
CA ASN A 259 -29.82 8.52 -11.89
C ASN A 259 -29.25 8.46 -10.46
N LEU A 260 -28.01 8.00 -10.28
CA LEU A 260 -27.30 8.10 -9.00
C LEU A 260 -27.48 9.50 -8.40
N ASP A 261 -27.90 9.56 -7.14
CA ASP A 261 -28.02 10.79 -6.36
C ASP A 261 -27.10 10.72 -5.15
N LEU A 262 -26.19 11.68 -5.04
CA LEU A 262 -25.19 11.78 -3.98
C LEU A 262 -25.77 12.26 -2.64
N ALA A 263 -26.99 12.81 -2.63
CA ALA A 263 -27.62 13.34 -1.43
C ALA A 263 -27.66 12.32 -0.28
N GLY A 264 -27.18 12.71 0.90
CA GLY A 264 -27.16 11.87 2.10
C GLY A 264 -26.25 10.64 2.04
N LYS A 265 -25.44 10.47 1.00
CA LYS A 265 -24.47 9.37 0.89
C LYS A 265 -23.19 9.67 1.67
N ARG A 266 -22.47 8.62 2.04
CA ARG A 266 -21.17 8.72 2.71
C ARG A 266 -20.05 8.41 1.72
N VAL A 267 -19.12 9.34 1.54
CA VAL A 267 -17.97 9.22 0.63
C VAL A 267 -16.69 9.04 1.43
N ARG A 268 -15.77 8.22 0.93
CA ARG A 268 -14.39 8.14 1.42
C ARG A 268 -13.52 9.03 0.55
N LEU A 269 -12.75 9.91 1.17
CA LEU A 269 -11.83 10.82 0.49
C LEU A 269 -10.41 10.48 0.91
N THR A 270 -9.53 10.33 -0.08
CA THR A 270 -8.08 10.24 0.12
C THR A 270 -7.43 11.45 -0.52
N LEU A 271 -6.90 12.35 0.30
CA LEU A 271 -6.36 13.66 -0.12
C LEU A 271 -4.87 13.70 0.20
N ALA A 272 -4.05 14.04 -0.79
CA ALA A 272 -2.61 14.29 -0.62
C ALA A 272 -2.28 15.75 -0.92
N ASP A 273 -1.39 16.36 -0.14
CA ASP A 273 -0.98 17.77 -0.28
C ASP A 273 0.13 18.01 -1.34
N GLY A 274 0.71 16.92 -1.86
CA GLY A 274 1.83 16.94 -2.80
C GLY A 274 3.20 17.21 -2.15
N ARG A 275 3.30 17.13 -0.82
CA ARG A 275 4.52 17.29 0.00
C ARG A 275 4.83 16.09 0.88
N GLY A 276 4.03 15.03 0.79
CA GLY A 276 4.19 13.80 1.56
C GLY A 276 3.14 13.60 2.63
N ASN A 277 2.26 14.59 2.88
CA ASN A 277 1.13 14.39 3.78
C ASN A 277 -0.10 13.93 2.99
N ALA A 278 -0.77 12.90 3.49
CA ALA A 278 -2.04 12.46 2.97
C ALA A 278 -2.98 12.03 4.11
N ILE A 279 -4.28 12.24 3.89
CA ILE A 279 -5.35 11.83 4.80
C ILE A 279 -6.34 10.94 4.07
N ASP A 280 -6.97 10.04 4.80
CA ASP A 280 -8.02 9.15 4.32
C ASP A 280 -9.15 9.11 5.35
N ARG A 281 -10.32 9.62 4.96
CA ARG A 281 -11.46 9.87 5.86
C ARG A 281 -12.79 9.66 5.16
N PHE A 282 -13.81 9.33 5.94
CA PHE A 282 -15.19 9.31 5.47
C PHE A 282 -15.90 10.62 5.80
N PHE A 283 -16.73 11.10 4.88
CA PHE A 283 -17.56 12.29 5.03
C PHE A 283 -18.99 12.01 4.59
N ASP A 284 -19.94 12.51 5.36
CA ASP A 284 -21.36 12.46 5.00
C ASP A 284 -21.72 13.66 4.12
N LEU A 285 -22.34 13.39 2.98
CA LEU A 285 -22.82 14.43 2.08
C LEU A 285 -24.14 15.01 2.59
N PRO A 286 -24.39 16.31 2.33
CA PRO A 286 -25.63 16.94 2.78
C PRO A 286 -26.86 16.24 2.20
N SER A 287 -27.94 16.23 2.97
CA SER A 287 -29.28 15.92 2.45
C SER A 287 -29.78 17.10 1.61
N ARG A 288 -30.80 16.85 0.77
CA ARG A 288 -31.53 17.94 0.09
C ARG A 288 -32.46 18.68 1.03
#